data_AF-A0A6L6PRW8-F1
#
_entry.id   AF-A0A6L6PRW8-F1
#
_cell.length_a   1.000
_cell.length_b   1.000
_cell.length_c   1.000
_cell.angle_alpha   90.00
_cell.angle_beta   90.00
_cell.angle_gamma   90.00
#
_symmetry.space_group_name_H-M   'P 1'
#
loop_
_entity.id
_entity.type
_entity.pdbx_description
1 polymer ?
#
loop_
_entity_poly.entity_id
_entity_poly.type
_entity_poly.pdbx_seq_one_letter_code
_entity_poly.pdbx_strand_id
1 'polypeptide(L)'
;MSRALIALGMMLTLSPALACSCLPLPEAGFVHADLKRLPANARGALFLTHDDKLKPSAFLIVSDAAPGPLKAQLSWPDLGVKGKPQRYLARVAPMGGFKPGAHYTIRYMNSKERWRYPAQTDFFIDAEPFKPDGASHQLVLDGAPARQLLQLATNSGMCSSQQPAVVQNFHYQLSASYQPYKSAVYYRTDFDGDPVPPYLGALCDDRPFGTTALGDAREVVYNHCETPKGRVSIQGWAALLEVEDRVRPTNILTSDLSTAQGNSCTAFGILKEALATHDQQRISNAACHIMGAEYADRESGLPQDAPTATEMLDFAQNSGATPRACVLTAMTAVLTHMPEPAEPLGRRLGQMIGADLASTDAAKVNAALLELTQSVGYISMNGWQEKNEAQRIRTMLEPALPALVKLLLAGYAVPRTASSPAHPAPAMSLAELIGRAGDEARRYIPELLAAAESPAATSSEALAALSLIAPNDARVQALQRTIKPLTLDSTQP
;
A
#
# COMPACT_ATOMS: atom_id res chain seq x y z
N MET A 1 -12.74 10.04 -45.01
CA MET A 1 -13.29 9.35 -43.81
C MET A 1 -12.33 8.34 -43.20
N SER A 2 -11.43 7.70 -43.97
CA SER A 2 -10.49 6.69 -43.48
C SER A 2 -9.37 7.20 -42.54
N ARG A 3 -9.07 8.51 -42.53
CA ARG A 3 -8.08 9.11 -41.60
C ARG A 3 -8.63 9.39 -40.20
N ALA A 4 -9.95 9.54 -40.04
CA ALA A 4 -10.58 9.76 -38.73
C ALA A 4 -10.69 8.45 -37.90
N LEU A 5 -10.75 7.29 -38.56
CA LEU A 5 -10.77 5.98 -37.91
C LEU A 5 -9.40 5.54 -37.35
N ILE A 6 -8.30 6.01 -37.94
CA ILE A 6 -6.94 5.65 -37.49
C ILE A 6 -6.56 6.42 -36.20
N ALA A 7 -7.03 7.66 -36.05
CA ALA A 7 -6.82 8.44 -34.82
C ALA A 7 -7.63 7.90 -33.63
N LEU A 8 -8.82 7.33 -33.88
CA LEU A 8 -9.63 6.68 -32.84
C LEU A 8 -9.02 5.33 -32.39
N GLY A 9 -8.35 4.62 -33.31
CA GLY A 9 -7.66 3.35 -33.02
C GLY A 9 -6.41 3.50 -32.15
N MET A 10 -5.72 4.65 -32.19
CA MET A 10 -4.54 4.92 -31.32
C MET A 10 -4.92 5.46 -29.93
N MET A 11 -6.11 6.02 -29.74
CA MET A 11 -6.58 6.44 -28.41
C MET A 11 -7.16 5.27 -27.58
N LEU A 12 -7.59 4.18 -28.22
CA LEU A 12 -8.11 2.99 -27.52
C LEU A 12 -7.01 1.99 -27.09
N THR A 13 -5.75 2.22 -27.46
CA THR A 13 -4.61 1.35 -27.10
C THR A 13 -3.75 1.86 -25.94
N LEU A 14 -4.15 2.96 -25.30
CA LEU A 14 -3.37 3.62 -24.24
C LEU A 14 -3.93 3.48 -22.82
N SER A 15 -4.92 2.62 -22.62
CA SER A 15 -5.13 2.04 -21.29
C SER A 15 -4.31 0.76 -21.26
N PRO A 16 -3.07 0.75 -20.74
CA PRO A 16 -2.47 -0.51 -20.37
C PRO A 16 -3.33 -1.06 -19.25
N ALA A 17 -4.31 -1.90 -19.60
CA ALA A 17 -4.65 -3.00 -18.73
C ALA A 17 -3.33 -3.75 -18.58
N LEU A 18 -2.57 -3.38 -17.56
CA LEU A 18 -1.37 -4.08 -17.14
C LEU A 18 -1.89 -5.43 -16.63
N ALA A 19 -2.18 -6.32 -17.57
CA ALA A 19 -2.28 -7.73 -17.31
C ALA A 19 -1.03 -8.08 -16.50
N CYS A 20 -1.22 -8.75 -15.37
CA CYS A 20 -0.14 -9.05 -14.44
C CYS A 20 0.95 -9.87 -15.13
N SER A 21 1.90 -9.19 -15.75
CA SER A 21 3.05 -9.80 -16.38
C SER A 21 4.11 -9.93 -15.31
N CYS A 22 4.00 -10.99 -14.51
CA CYS A 22 5.08 -11.36 -13.60
C CYS A 22 6.24 -11.84 -14.48
N LEU A 23 7.37 -11.14 -14.47
CA LEU A 23 8.62 -11.67 -14.98
C LEU A 23 9.28 -12.39 -13.79
N PRO A 24 9.14 -13.72 -13.65
CA PRO A 24 9.75 -14.42 -12.54
C PRO A 24 11.27 -14.21 -12.60
N LEU A 25 11.82 -13.58 -11.57
CA LEU A 25 13.25 -13.43 -11.44
C LEU A 25 13.79 -14.70 -10.79
N PRO A 26 14.92 -15.26 -11.28
CA PRO A 26 15.57 -16.38 -10.60
C PRO A 26 15.84 -16.06 -9.13
N GLU A 27 15.56 -17.03 -8.26
CA GLU A 27 15.83 -16.93 -6.82
C GLU A 27 17.34 -17.11 -6.55
N ALA A 28 18.09 -16.03 -6.79
CA ALA A 28 19.53 -15.99 -6.60
C ALA A 28 19.98 -14.64 -6.03
N GLY A 29 21.12 -14.62 -5.35
CA GLY A 29 21.71 -13.42 -4.74
C GLY A 29 21.74 -13.45 -3.21
N PHE A 30 22.07 -12.33 -2.57
CA PHE A 30 22.18 -12.23 -1.11
C PHE A 30 20.81 -12.04 -0.45
N VAL A 31 20.34 -13.05 0.29
CA VAL A 31 18.96 -13.09 0.82
C VAL A 31 18.66 -12.04 1.88
N HIS A 32 19.69 -11.54 2.57
CA HIS A 32 19.59 -10.44 3.53
C HIS A 32 20.40 -9.24 3.02
N ALA A 33 20.17 -8.77 1.79
CA ALA A 33 20.99 -7.70 1.22
C ALA A 33 20.89 -6.35 1.98
N ASP A 34 19.78 -6.09 2.67
CA ASP A 34 19.59 -4.90 3.53
C ASP A 34 20.20 -5.07 4.94
N LEU A 35 20.98 -6.13 5.14
CA LEU A 35 21.67 -6.40 6.38
C LEU A 35 22.70 -5.30 6.66
N LYS A 36 22.51 -4.59 7.78
CA LYS A 36 23.41 -3.48 8.17
C LYS A 36 24.59 -3.95 9.01
N ARG A 37 24.42 -5.05 9.74
CA ARG A 37 25.40 -5.53 10.70
C ARG A 37 25.31 -7.03 10.95
N LEU A 38 26.44 -7.62 11.30
CA LEU A 38 26.59 -9.02 11.72
C LEU A 38 27.47 -9.11 12.96
N PRO A 39 27.30 -10.15 13.80
CA PRO A 39 28.12 -10.32 14.99
C PRO A 39 29.57 -10.71 14.67
N ALA A 40 30.48 -10.52 15.64
CA ALA A 40 31.90 -10.86 15.51
C ALA A 40 32.18 -12.32 15.13
N ASN A 41 31.26 -13.23 15.48
CA ASN A 41 31.35 -14.67 15.18
C ASN A 41 30.51 -15.10 13.97
N ALA A 42 30.10 -14.17 13.11
CA ALA A 42 29.49 -14.49 11.83
C ALA A 42 30.42 -15.37 10.97
N ARG A 43 29.85 -16.38 10.34
CA ARG A 43 30.53 -17.38 9.53
C ARG A 43 30.44 -17.12 8.03
N GLY A 44 29.55 -16.21 7.62
CA GLY A 44 29.41 -15.72 6.25
C GLY A 44 28.06 -15.08 6.02
N ALA A 45 27.96 -14.23 4.99
CA ALA A 45 26.69 -13.71 4.50
C ALA A 45 25.99 -14.76 3.63
N LEU A 46 24.66 -14.83 3.70
CA LEU A 46 23.89 -15.84 3.00
C LEU A 46 23.65 -15.48 1.53
N PHE A 47 24.00 -16.41 0.64
CA PHE A 47 23.86 -16.31 -0.80
C PHE A 47 23.05 -17.49 -1.34
N LEU A 48 21.93 -17.19 -1.99
CA LEU A 48 21.07 -18.15 -2.67
C LEU A 48 21.55 -18.36 -4.10
N THR A 49 21.61 -19.61 -4.54
CA THR A 49 22.09 -19.99 -5.87
C THR A 49 21.39 -21.23 -6.40
N HIS A 50 21.25 -21.31 -7.72
CA HIS A 50 20.86 -22.54 -8.41
C HIS A 50 22.08 -23.33 -8.93
N ASP A 51 23.30 -22.79 -8.78
CA ASP A 51 24.54 -23.43 -9.22
C ASP A 51 25.06 -24.39 -8.13
N ASP A 52 24.93 -25.70 -8.38
CA ASP A 52 25.44 -26.75 -7.51
C ASP A 52 26.98 -26.82 -7.46
N LYS A 53 27.66 -26.04 -8.31
CA LYS A 53 29.12 -25.93 -8.44
C LYS A 53 29.63 -24.52 -8.12
N LEU A 54 28.89 -23.75 -7.32
CA LEU A 54 29.30 -22.42 -6.85
C LEU A 54 30.75 -22.44 -6.31
N LYS A 55 31.62 -21.61 -6.89
CA LYS A 55 33.04 -21.52 -6.51
C LYS A 55 33.33 -20.28 -5.67
N PRO A 56 34.22 -20.35 -4.66
CA PRO A 56 34.62 -19.17 -3.89
C PRO A 56 35.19 -18.04 -4.77
N SER A 57 35.88 -18.37 -5.86
CA SER A 57 36.44 -17.39 -6.80
C SER A 57 35.40 -16.56 -7.56
N ALA A 58 34.12 -16.89 -7.47
CA ALA A 58 33.05 -16.10 -8.05
C ALA A 58 32.70 -14.85 -7.20
N PHE A 59 33.29 -14.71 -6.02
CA PHE A 59 33.02 -13.62 -5.09
C PHE A 59 34.21 -12.68 -4.95
N LEU A 60 33.93 -11.39 -5.00
CA LEU A 60 34.83 -10.31 -4.62
C LEU A 60 34.46 -9.86 -3.21
N ILE A 61 35.41 -9.94 -2.27
CA ILE A 61 35.25 -9.44 -0.90
C ILE A 61 36.23 -8.30 -0.69
N VAL A 62 35.76 -7.15 -0.24
CA VAL A 62 36.59 -6.02 0.16
C VAL A 62 36.27 -5.63 1.60
N SER A 63 37.24 -5.08 2.30
CA SER A 63 37.11 -4.61 3.68
C SER A 63 37.94 -3.36 3.90
N ASP A 64 37.48 -2.47 4.78
CA ASP A 64 38.24 -1.31 5.24
C ASP A 64 39.45 -1.70 6.13
N ALA A 65 39.45 -2.90 6.70
CA ALA A 65 40.52 -3.41 7.56
C ALA A 65 41.67 -4.10 6.82
N ALA A 66 41.61 -4.23 5.49
CA ALA A 66 42.65 -4.89 4.70
C ALA A 66 42.92 -4.17 3.36
N PRO A 67 44.20 -4.03 2.95
CA PRO A 67 44.52 -3.48 1.64
C PRO A 67 44.17 -4.50 0.55
N GLY A 68 43.08 -4.24 -0.18
CA GLY A 68 42.71 -4.97 -1.38
C GLY A 68 41.75 -6.15 -1.18
N PRO A 69 41.44 -6.89 -2.26
CA PRO A 69 40.47 -7.98 -2.24
C PRO A 69 40.89 -9.16 -1.35
N LEU A 70 39.95 -9.69 -0.58
CA LEU A 70 40.12 -10.89 0.23
C LEU A 70 39.65 -12.14 -0.53
N LYS A 71 40.36 -13.26 -0.33
CA LYS A 71 39.94 -14.56 -0.85
C LYS A 71 38.66 -15.02 -0.14
N ALA A 72 37.67 -15.48 -0.89
CA ALA A 72 36.44 -16.01 -0.31
C ALA A 72 36.57 -17.49 0.10
N GLN A 73 35.74 -17.90 1.05
CA GLN A 73 35.44 -19.28 1.41
C GLN A 73 33.92 -19.46 1.43
N LEU A 74 33.47 -20.68 1.16
CA LEU A 74 32.06 -21.06 1.16
C LEU A 74 31.80 -22.10 2.26
N SER A 75 30.66 -21.98 2.93
CA SER A 75 30.10 -23.02 3.81
C SER A 75 28.59 -23.15 3.60
N TRP A 76 27.94 -24.21 4.08
CA TRP A 76 26.54 -24.50 3.78
C TRP A 76 25.79 -24.78 5.10
N PRO A 77 24.86 -23.90 5.53
CA PRO A 77 24.06 -24.13 6.72
C PRO A 77 23.11 -25.33 6.53
N ASP A 78 22.73 -25.99 7.62
CA ASP A 78 21.75 -27.07 7.62
C ASP A 78 20.36 -26.52 7.97
N LEU A 79 19.46 -26.48 6.98
CA LEU A 79 18.09 -26.01 7.16
C LEU A 79 17.16 -27.07 7.77
N GLY A 80 17.69 -28.24 8.13
CA GLY A 80 16.95 -29.31 8.80
C GLY A 80 15.94 -30.03 7.93
N VAL A 81 16.00 -29.87 6.60
CA VAL A 81 15.11 -30.56 5.67
C VAL A 81 15.63 -31.97 5.39
N LYS A 82 14.84 -32.99 5.72
CA LYS A 82 15.23 -34.40 5.51
C LYS A 82 15.45 -34.68 4.02
N GLY A 83 16.64 -35.16 3.65
CA GLY A 83 16.83 -35.92 2.41
C GLY A 83 17.87 -35.45 1.39
N LYS A 84 18.60 -34.35 1.58
CA LYS A 84 19.85 -33.99 0.86
C LYS A 84 20.44 -32.67 1.38
N PRO A 85 21.77 -32.46 1.35
CA PRO A 85 22.36 -31.15 1.61
C PRO A 85 21.81 -30.13 0.63
N GLN A 86 21.20 -29.07 1.16
CA GLN A 86 20.60 -28.00 0.38
C GLN A 86 21.70 -27.05 -0.11
N ARG A 87 22.41 -27.48 -1.17
CA ARG A 87 23.54 -26.74 -1.77
C ARG A 87 23.14 -25.45 -2.49
N TYR A 88 21.89 -25.02 -2.34
CA TYR A 88 21.39 -23.78 -2.91
C TYR A 88 21.56 -22.58 -1.98
N LEU A 89 21.85 -22.76 -0.69
CA LEU A 89 22.16 -21.67 0.25
C LEU A 89 23.59 -21.80 0.74
N ALA A 90 24.44 -20.83 0.41
CA ALA A 90 25.84 -20.79 0.83
C ALA A 90 26.10 -19.59 1.76
N ARG A 91 26.99 -19.76 2.72
CA ARG A 91 27.63 -18.67 3.45
C ARG A 91 28.89 -18.27 2.73
N VAL A 92 29.01 -16.98 2.43
CA VAL A 92 30.19 -16.38 1.80
C VAL A 92 30.94 -15.57 2.85
N ALA A 93 32.21 -15.88 3.06
CA ALA A 93 33.07 -15.19 4.03
C ALA A 93 34.48 -15.01 3.48
N PRO A 94 35.28 -14.08 4.01
CA PRO A 94 36.72 -14.07 3.76
C PRO A 94 37.38 -15.29 4.39
N MET A 95 38.42 -15.80 3.71
CA MET A 95 39.29 -16.84 4.22
C MET A 95 39.99 -16.34 5.48
N GLY A 96 39.81 -17.03 6.61
CA GLY A 96 40.25 -16.57 7.93
C GLY A 96 39.19 -15.83 8.76
N GLY A 97 37.97 -15.69 8.24
CA GLY A 97 36.82 -15.12 8.94
C GLY A 97 36.78 -13.58 8.93
N PHE A 98 35.65 -13.04 9.35
CA PHE A 98 35.46 -11.59 9.46
C PHE A 98 36.27 -11.01 10.62
N LYS A 99 36.75 -9.77 10.45
CA LYS A 99 37.42 -9.01 11.51
C LYS A 99 36.36 -8.21 12.29
N PRO A 100 36.34 -8.32 13.63
CA PRO A 100 35.47 -7.50 14.46
C PRO A 100 35.76 -6.01 14.27
N GLY A 101 34.71 -5.20 14.17
CA GLY A 101 34.78 -3.76 14.00
C GLY A 101 35.06 -3.29 12.57
N ALA A 102 35.09 -4.19 11.58
CA ALA A 102 35.38 -3.86 10.19
C ALA A 102 34.13 -3.85 9.32
N HIS A 103 34.17 -3.06 8.27
CA HIS A 103 33.15 -3.01 7.24
C HIS A 103 33.52 -3.92 6.06
N TYR A 104 32.51 -4.59 5.48
CA TYR A 104 32.69 -5.54 4.38
C TYR A 104 31.68 -5.29 3.27
N THR A 105 32.16 -5.36 2.03
CA THR A 105 31.31 -5.48 0.84
C THR A 105 31.62 -6.81 0.15
N ILE A 106 30.58 -7.60 -0.13
CA ILE A 106 30.69 -8.87 -0.85
C ILE A 106 29.89 -8.75 -2.14
N ARG A 107 30.53 -9.01 -3.29
CA ARG A 107 29.90 -8.97 -4.62
C ARG A 107 30.08 -10.29 -5.36
N TYR A 108 29.00 -10.83 -5.91
CA TYR A 108 29.03 -11.94 -6.85
C TYR A 108 29.31 -11.46 -8.28
N MET A 109 30.39 -11.95 -8.88
CA MET A 109 30.95 -11.42 -10.12
C MET A 109 30.32 -11.98 -11.40
N ASN A 110 29.55 -13.07 -11.30
CA ASN A 110 28.96 -13.72 -12.48
C ASN A 110 27.47 -13.41 -12.67
N SER A 111 26.95 -12.33 -12.08
CA SER A 111 25.55 -11.92 -12.27
C SER A 111 25.36 -11.26 -13.65
N LYS A 112 24.89 -12.05 -14.62
CA LYS A 112 24.55 -11.56 -15.97
C LYS A 112 23.04 -11.34 -16.16
N GLU A 113 22.24 -11.85 -15.24
CA GLU A 113 20.79 -11.81 -15.25
C GLU A 113 20.27 -10.91 -14.14
N ARG A 114 19.06 -10.41 -14.30
CA ARG A 114 18.35 -9.73 -13.22
C ARG A 114 17.85 -10.81 -12.26
N TRP A 115 18.32 -10.75 -11.01
CA TRP A 115 17.93 -11.68 -9.98
C TRP A 115 16.96 -11.06 -8.99
N ARG A 116 16.32 -11.94 -8.22
CA ARG A 116 15.43 -11.56 -7.14
C ARG A 116 16.16 -10.84 -6.01
N TYR A 117 17.31 -11.36 -5.60
CA TYR A 117 18.12 -10.75 -4.55
C TYR A 117 19.32 -10.01 -5.17
N PRO A 118 19.80 -8.93 -4.52
CA PRO A 118 21.00 -8.24 -4.98
C PRO A 118 22.21 -9.17 -5.10
N ALA A 119 23.03 -8.96 -6.13
CA ALA A 119 24.31 -9.65 -6.30
C ALA A 119 25.42 -9.06 -5.41
N GLN A 120 25.09 -8.08 -4.55
CA GLN A 120 26.01 -7.44 -3.62
C GLN A 120 25.33 -7.27 -2.26
N THR A 121 26.11 -7.41 -1.18
CA THR A 121 25.72 -7.05 0.18
C THR A 121 26.86 -6.27 0.84
N ASP A 122 26.52 -5.45 1.82
CA ASP A 122 27.42 -4.50 2.46
C ASP A 122 27.03 -4.34 3.93
N PHE A 123 27.96 -4.55 4.86
CA PHE A 123 27.65 -4.59 6.28
C PHE A 123 28.85 -4.37 7.20
N PHE A 124 28.55 -4.00 8.44
CA PHE A 124 29.52 -3.88 9.53
C PHE A 124 29.57 -5.16 10.38
N ILE A 125 30.75 -5.55 10.84
CA ILE A 125 30.92 -6.65 11.80
C ILE A 125 31.09 -6.07 13.18
N ASP A 126 30.18 -6.41 14.09
CA ASP A 126 30.22 -5.95 15.47
C ASP A 126 31.48 -6.42 16.20
N ALA A 127 31.87 -5.68 17.24
CA ALA A 127 32.99 -6.05 18.10
C ALA A 127 32.68 -7.31 18.93
N GLU A 128 31.43 -7.45 19.37
CA GLU A 128 31.00 -8.53 20.25
C GLU A 128 30.44 -9.73 19.48
N PRO A 129 30.74 -10.96 19.90
CA PRO A 129 30.15 -12.15 19.30
C PRO A 129 28.69 -12.30 19.75
N PHE A 130 27.86 -12.81 18.85
CA PHE A 130 26.52 -13.23 19.17
C PHE A 130 26.57 -14.45 20.10
N LYS A 131 25.94 -14.33 21.26
CA LYS A 131 25.76 -15.40 22.23
C LYS A 131 24.26 -15.60 22.40
N PRO A 132 23.70 -16.75 21.98
CA PRO A 132 22.32 -17.08 22.29
C PRO A 132 22.14 -17.02 23.81
N ASP A 133 21.10 -16.35 24.26
CA ASP A 133 20.72 -16.28 25.68
C ASP A 133 20.13 -17.60 26.22
N GLY A 134 19.99 -18.61 25.36
CA GLY A 134 19.39 -19.90 25.69
C GLY A 134 17.86 -19.88 25.72
N ALA A 135 17.24 -18.70 25.59
CA ALA A 135 15.80 -18.58 25.46
C ALA A 135 15.34 -19.01 24.07
N SER A 136 14.25 -19.78 24.00
CA SER A 136 13.63 -20.16 22.73
C SER A 136 12.83 -19.01 22.16
N HIS A 137 12.91 -18.82 20.84
CA HIS A 137 11.95 -17.99 20.11
C HIS A 137 10.52 -18.47 20.38
N GLN A 138 9.58 -17.54 20.45
CA GLN A 138 8.16 -17.86 20.60
C GLN A 138 7.37 -17.36 19.39
N LEU A 139 6.31 -18.08 19.03
CA LEU A 139 5.20 -17.51 18.29
C LEU A 139 4.16 -17.03 19.29
N VAL A 140 3.59 -15.86 19.00
CA VAL A 140 2.53 -15.23 19.80
C VAL A 140 1.38 -14.88 18.87
N LEU A 141 0.16 -15.27 19.25
CA LEU A 141 -1.06 -14.89 18.54
C LEU A 141 -1.37 -13.41 18.76
N ASP A 142 -1.69 -12.69 17.69
CA ASP A 142 -2.10 -11.28 17.72
C ASP A 142 -3.62 -11.17 17.82
N GLY A 143 -4.16 -11.61 18.96
CA GLY A 143 -5.60 -11.69 19.21
C GLY A 143 -6.23 -12.98 18.72
N ALA A 144 -7.57 -13.03 18.75
CA ALA A 144 -8.35 -14.16 18.26
C ALA A 144 -8.51 -14.11 16.73
N PRO A 145 -8.84 -15.23 16.06
CA PRO A 145 -9.20 -15.20 14.65
C PRO A 145 -10.36 -14.23 14.41
N ALA A 146 -10.32 -13.47 13.33
CA ALA A 146 -11.36 -12.50 13.00
C ALA A 146 -11.58 -12.41 11.49
N ARG A 147 -12.81 -12.04 11.10
CA ARG A 147 -13.10 -11.62 9.73
C ARG A 147 -12.53 -10.22 9.49
N GLN A 148 -11.65 -10.12 8.50
CA GLN A 148 -10.87 -8.92 8.14
C GLN A 148 -10.77 -8.78 6.63
N LEU A 149 -10.37 -7.59 6.16
CA LEU A 149 -9.97 -7.40 4.77
C LEU A 149 -8.49 -7.72 4.65
N LEU A 150 -8.19 -8.72 3.82
CA LEU A 150 -6.84 -9.20 3.55
C LEU A 150 -6.50 -9.00 2.08
N GLN A 151 -5.32 -8.43 1.82
CA GLN A 151 -4.83 -8.33 0.45
C GLN A 151 -4.44 -9.72 -0.06
N LEU A 152 -5.11 -10.17 -1.12
CA LEU A 152 -4.90 -11.48 -1.72
C LEU A 152 -4.71 -11.35 -3.23
N ALA A 153 -3.96 -12.28 -3.80
CA ALA A 153 -3.86 -12.46 -5.24
C ALA A 153 -5.26 -12.65 -5.87
N THR A 154 -5.50 -12.04 -7.02
CA THR A 154 -6.75 -12.18 -7.79
C THR A 154 -6.44 -12.29 -9.28
N ASN A 155 -7.30 -12.97 -10.04
CA ASN A 155 -7.21 -13.06 -11.50
C ASN A 155 -8.16 -12.06 -12.21
N SER A 156 -8.79 -11.13 -11.49
CA SER A 156 -9.85 -10.23 -11.99
C SER A 156 -9.34 -9.01 -12.78
N GLY A 157 -8.20 -9.13 -13.47
CA GLY A 157 -7.57 -8.02 -14.20
C GLY A 157 -6.72 -7.08 -13.33
N MET A 158 -6.61 -7.37 -12.04
CA MET A 158 -5.66 -6.77 -11.08
C MET A 158 -4.77 -7.87 -10.51
N CYS A 159 -3.58 -7.53 -9.99
CA CYS A 159 -2.68 -8.56 -9.42
C CYS A 159 -3.03 -8.91 -7.98
N SER A 160 -3.71 -7.99 -7.29
CA SER A 160 -4.19 -8.18 -5.94
C SER A 160 -5.48 -7.41 -5.75
N SER A 161 -6.29 -7.87 -4.81
CA SER A 161 -7.44 -7.12 -4.30
C SER A 161 -7.55 -7.30 -2.80
N GLN A 162 -8.28 -6.42 -2.14
CA GLN A 162 -8.64 -6.63 -0.74
C GLN A 162 -9.83 -7.57 -0.72
N GLN A 163 -9.76 -8.65 0.03
CA GLN A 163 -10.81 -9.67 0.06
C GLN A 163 -11.20 -9.96 1.50
N PRO A 164 -12.49 -10.12 1.78
CA PRO A 164 -12.95 -10.67 3.06
C PRO A 164 -12.32 -12.04 3.31
N ALA A 165 -11.61 -12.18 4.43
CA ALA A 165 -10.99 -13.43 4.84
C ALA A 165 -11.16 -13.65 6.35
N VAL A 166 -11.11 -14.91 6.78
CA VAL A 166 -10.88 -15.23 8.18
C VAL A 166 -9.38 -15.29 8.42
N VAL A 167 -8.90 -14.47 9.34
CA VAL A 167 -7.47 -14.21 9.55
C VAL A 167 -7.09 -14.46 10.99
N GLN A 168 -6.02 -15.21 11.20
CA GLN A 168 -5.28 -15.24 12.46
C GLN A 168 -3.88 -14.67 12.21
N ASN A 169 -3.63 -13.49 12.78
CA ASN A 169 -2.32 -12.86 12.78
C ASN A 169 -1.48 -13.43 13.94
N PHE A 170 -0.18 -13.54 13.72
CA PHE A 170 0.78 -13.92 14.76
C PHE A 170 2.17 -13.40 14.41
N HIS A 171 3.04 -13.34 15.41
CA HIS A 171 4.41 -12.87 15.21
C HIS A 171 5.43 -13.74 15.94
N TYR A 172 6.66 -13.70 15.44
CA TYR A 172 7.83 -14.26 16.10
C TYR A 172 8.34 -13.27 17.14
N GLN A 173 8.25 -13.65 18.40
CA GLN A 173 8.93 -12.99 19.50
C GLN A 173 10.36 -13.56 19.59
N LEU A 174 11.32 -12.81 19.05
CA LEU A 174 12.73 -13.17 19.15
C LEU A 174 13.27 -12.91 20.57
N SER A 175 14.16 -13.78 21.05
CA SER A 175 14.88 -13.51 22.29
C SER A 175 15.80 -12.28 22.15
N ALA A 176 16.18 -11.69 23.28
CA ALA A 176 16.84 -10.38 23.31
C ALA A 176 18.16 -10.38 22.52
N SER A 177 18.90 -11.50 22.53
CA SER A 177 20.17 -11.63 21.80
C SER A 177 20.03 -11.49 20.28
N TYR A 178 18.85 -11.74 19.71
CA TYR A 178 18.61 -11.67 18.26
C TYR A 178 18.09 -10.30 17.80
N GLN A 179 17.55 -9.47 18.70
CA GLN A 179 16.93 -8.20 18.34
C GLN A 179 17.84 -7.27 17.51
N PRO A 180 19.15 -7.13 17.82
CA PRO A 180 20.06 -6.31 17.00
C PRO A 180 20.24 -6.81 15.56
N TYR A 181 19.92 -8.08 15.31
CA TYR A 181 20.11 -8.77 14.04
C TYR A 181 18.78 -9.21 13.41
N LYS A 182 17.64 -8.64 13.83
CA LYS A 182 16.29 -9.02 13.37
C LYS A 182 16.17 -9.08 11.83
N SER A 183 16.82 -8.15 11.11
CA SER A 183 16.81 -8.11 9.64
C SER A 183 17.58 -9.24 8.96
N ALA A 184 18.38 -9.99 9.72
CA ALA A 184 19.19 -11.13 9.26
C ALA A 184 18.62 -12.49 9.72
N VAL A 185 17.51 -12.48 10.48
CA VAL A 185 16.93 -13.71 10.98
C VAL A 185 16.15 -14.39 9.86
N TYR A 186 16.44 -15.66 9.64
CA TYR A 186 15.66 -16.54 8.80
C TYR A 186 14.39 -16.97 9.54
N TYR A 187 13.25 -16.94 8.85
CA TYR A 187 11.95 -17.41 9.32
C TYR A 187 11.36 -18.48 8.40
N ARG A 188 10.76 -19.52 8.99
CA ARG A 188 9.90 -20.48 8.28
C ARG A 188 8.74 -20.86 9.17
N THR A 189 7.53 -20.83 8.62
CA THR A 189 6.34 -21.30 9.32
C THR A 189 5.82 -22.56 8.62
N ASP A 190 5.57 -23.60 9.40
CA ASP A 190 4.94 -24.83 8.95
C ASP A 190 3.52 -24.89 9.55
N PHE A 191 2.56 -25.33 8.74
CA PHE A 191 1.16 -25.50 9.12
C PHE A 191 0.78 -26.98 9.04
N ASP A 192 0.09 -27.49 10.06
CA ASP A 192 -0.44 -28.85 10.11
C ASP A 192 -1.91 -28.85 10.56
N GLY A 193 -2.65 -29.92 10.24
CA GLY A 193 -4.08 -30.05 10.47
C GLY A 193 -4.91 -29.79 9.21
N ASP A 194 -5.97 -29.00 9.35
CA ASP A 194 -6.85 -28.69 8.22
C ASP A 194 -6.13 -27.84 7.16
N PRO A 195 -6.36 -28.11 5.86
CA PRO A 195 -5.65 -27.42 4.79
C PRO A 195 -6.01 -25.93 4.76
N VAL A 196 -4.98 -25.09 4.81
CA VAL A 196 -5.08 -23.64 4.63
C VAL A 196 -4.36 -23.22 3.36
N PRO A 197 -4.90 -22.24 2.60
CA PRO A 197 -4.21 -21.71 1.44
C PRO A 197 -2.88 -21.05 1.82
N PRO A 198 -1.84 -21.12 0.96
CA PRO A 198 -0.67 -20.28 1.14
C PRO A 198 -1.07 -18.80 0.99
N TYR A 199 -0.47 -17.94 1.80
CA TYR A 199 -0.66 -16.50 1.67
C TYR A 199 0.16 -15.94 0.51
N LEU A 200 -0.53 -15.28 -0.43
CA LEU A 200 0.05 -14.55 -1.55
C LEU A 200 -0.66 -13.20 -1.63
N GLY A 201 0.04 -12.10 -1.34
CA GLY A 201 -0.55 -10.76 -1.34
C GLY A 201 -0.93 -10.28 -2.73
N ALA A 202 -0.21 -10.74 -3.77
CA ALA A 202 -0.52 -10.51 -5.17
C ALA A 202 -0.10 -11.70 -6.04
N LEU A 203 -0.60 -11.79 -7.27
CA LEU A 203 -0.22 -12.83 -8.24
C LEU A 203 1.29 -12.83 -8.55
N CYS A 204 1.92 -11.66 -8.52
CA CYS A 204 3.35 -11.50 -8.73
C CYS A 204 4.13 -11.34 -7.42
N ASP A 205 3.45 -11.47 -6.28
CA ASP A 205 4.10 -11.44 -4.98
C ASP A 205 4.62 -12.83 -4.69
N ASP A 206 5.91 -13.02 -4.91
CA ASP A 206 6.60 -14.17 -4.35
C ASP A 206 7.04 -13.79 -2.94
N ARG A 207 6.96 -14.71 -1.98
CA ARG A 207 7.50 -14.48 -0.64
C ARG A 207 9.03 -14.58 -0.65
N PRO A 208 9.80 -13.59 -0.17
CA PRO A 208 11.26 -13.72 -0.11
C PRO A 208 11.67 -14.88 0.80
N PHE A 209 12.72 -15.59 0.41
CA PHE A 209 13.29 -16.72 1.11
C PHE A 209 13.64 -16.34 2.55
N GLY A 210 13.16 -17.12 3.51
CA GLY A 210 13.47 -16.90 4.92
C GLY A 210 12.81 -15.67 5.54
N THR A 211 11.80 -15.07 4.90
CA THR A 211 11.08 -13.91 5.46
C THR A 211 9.68 -14.30 5.91
N THR A 212 9.00 -13.42 6.64
CA THR A 212 7.60 -13.58 7.05
C THR A 212 6.64 -12.91 6.07
N ALA A 213 5.41 -13.41 5.93
CA ALA A 213 4.43 -12.90 4.96
C ALA A 213 4.16 -11.39 5.08
N LEU A 214 4.12 -10.84 6.30
CA LEU A 214 3.78 -9.44 6.56
C LEU A 214 5.01 -8.59 6.94
N GLY A 215 6.21 -9.14 6.75
CA GLY A 215 7.47 -8.53 7.20
C GLY A 215 7.56 -8.38 8.73
N ASP A 216 8.68 -7.84 9.21
CA ASP A 216 8.91 -7.53 10.63
C ASP A 216 8.66 -8.70 11.60
N ALA A 217 8.89 -9.93 11.14
CA ALA A 217 8.64 -11.15 11.90
C ALA A 217 7.14 -11.43 12.16
N ARG A 218 6.24 -10.82 11.38
CA ARG A 218 4.79 -11.02 11.41
C ARG A 218 4.33 -11.90 10.27
N GLU A 219 3.41 -12.79 10.58
CA GLU A 219 2.91 -13.84 9.72
C GLU A 219 1.39 -13.93 9.84
N VAL A 220 0.78 -14.62 8.89
CA VAL A 220 -0.66 -14.79 8.84
C VAL A 220 -1.01 -16.22 8.43
N VAL A 221 -2.08 -16.73 9.00
CA VAL A 221 -2.82 -17.87 8.45
C VAL A 221 -4.24 -17.42 8.18
N TYR A 222 -4.80 -17.83 7.06
CA TYR A 222 -6.12 -17.40 6.65
C TYR A 222 -6.91 -18.52 5.98
N ASN A 223 -8.22 -18.30 5.86
CA ASN A 223 -9.12 -19.09 5.03
C ASN A 223 -10.18 -18.19 4.39
N HIS A 224 -10.92 -18.72 3.42
CA HIS A 224 -12.04 -18.04 2.78
C HIS A 224 -13.09 -17.65 3.82
N CYS A 225 -13.60 -16.41 3.74
CA CYS A 225 -14.49 -15.87 4.76
C CYS A 225 -15.79 -16.67 4.93
N GLU A 226 -16.39 -17.11 3.82
CA GLU A 226 -17.70 -17.76 3.78
C GLU A 226 -17.67 -19.19 4.30
N THR A 227 -16.52 -19.86 4.19
CA THR A 227 -16.34 -21.25 4.57
C THR A 227 -15.15 -21.41 5.51
N PRO A 228 -15.17 -20.73 6.68
CA PRO A 228 -14.07 -20.79 7.62
C PRO A 228 -14.01 -22.20 8.19
N LYS A 229 -13.03 -22.96 7.72
CA LYS A 229 -12.69 -24.25 8.27
C LYS A 229 -11.28 -24.14 8.82
N GLY A 230 -11.01 -24.87 9.89
CA GLY A 230 -9.63 -25.16 10.20
C GLY A 230 -9.30 -25.07 11.66
N ARG A 231 -9.00 -26.20 12.27
CA ARG A 231 -8.04 -26.23 13.38
C ARG A 231 -6.65 -26.42 12.80
N VAL A 232 -5.82 -25.40 12.94
CA VAL A 232 -4.46 -25.37 12.40
C VAL A 232 -3.47 -25.33 13.53
N SER A 233 -2.49 -26.23 13.49
CA SER A 233 -1.30 -26.17 14.32
C SER A 233 -0.22 -25.38 13.57
N ILE A 234 0.34 -24.37 14.21
CA ILE A 234 1.30 -23.44 13.64
C ILE A 234 2.63 -23.66 14.37
N GLN A 235 3.67 -24.05 13.63
CA GLN A 235 5.03 -24.14 14.17
C GLN A 235 5.95 -23.22 13.40
N GLY A 236 6.64 -22.34 14.11
CA GLY A 236 7.64 -21.46 13.57
C GLY A 236 9.04 -22.04 13.71
N TRP A 237 9.94 -21.54 12.86
CA TRP A 237 11.37 -21.80 12.91
C TRP A 237 12.12 -20.51 12.68
N ALA A 238 13.08 -20.22 13.54
CA ALA A 238 13.93 -19.04 13.41
C ALA A 238 15.40 -19.36 13.70
N ALA A 239 16.31 -18.67 13.00
CA ALA A 239 17.74 -18.70 13.30
C ALA A 239 18.48 -17.53 12.64
N LEU A 240 19.61 -17.15 13.23
CA LEU A 240 20.59 -16.28 12.59
C LEU A 240 21.56 -17.17 11.81
N LEU A 241 21.19 -17.54 10.59
CA LEU A 241 21.90 -18.56 9.82
C LEU A 241 23.31 -18.13 9.41
N GLU A 242 23.66 -16.85 9.47
CA GLU A 242 25.02 -16.34 9.32
C GLU A 242 25.95 -16.82 10.44
N VAL A 243 25.41 -17.22 11.60
CA VAL A 243 26.16 -17.72 12.75
C VAL A 243 25.85 -19.18 13.05
N GLU A 244 24.57 -19.55 12.99
CA GLU A 244 24.04 -20.83 13.45
C GLU A 244 23.84 -21.81 12.30
N ASP A 245 24.17 -23.09 12.51
CA ASP A 245 23.99 -24.13 11.49
C ASP A 245 22.59 -24.74 11.45
N ARG A 246 21.72 -24.42 12.41
CA ARG A 246 20.42 -25.08 12.55
C ARG A 246 19.35 -24.07 12.90
N VAL A 247 18.18 -24.24 12.28
CA VAL A 247 16.96 -23.53 12.66
C VAL A 247 16.43 -24.04 14.01
N ARG A 248 15.92 -23.13 14.84
CA ARG A 248 15.34 -23.46 16.15
C ARG A 248 13.81 -23.43 16.04
N PRO A 249 13.11 -24.46 16.51
CA PRO A 249 11.65 -24.43 16.56
C PRO A 249 11.17 -23.44 17.61
N THR A 250 10.02 -22.83 17.36
CA THR A 250 9.23 -22.11 18.37
C THR A 250 8.33 -23.09 19.14
N ASN A 251 7.56 -22.57 20.09
CA ASN A 251 6.33 -23.23 20.55
C ASN A 251 5.36 -23.48 19.38
N ILE A 252 4.48 -24.45 19.56
CA ILE A 252 3.37 -24.72 18.65
C ILE A 252 2.16 -23.92 19.13
N LEU A 253 1.54 -23.17 18.23
CA LEU A 253 0.26 -22.52 18.46
C LEU A 253 -0.87 -23.33 17.83
N THR A 254 -2.06 -23.25 18.39
CA THR A 254 -3.27 -23.79 17.77
C THR A 254 -4.23 -22.65 17.52
N SER A 255 -4.72 -22.55 16.29
CA SER A 255 -5.74 -21.58 15.88
C SER A 255 -6.96 -22.33 15.35
N ASP A 256 -8.15 -21.96 15.79
CA ASP A 256 -9.41 -22.48 15.27
C ASP A 256 -10.12 -21.38 14.48
N LEU A 257 -9.88 -21.36 13.17
CA LEU A 257 -10.42 -20.33 12.27
C LEU A 257 -11.95 -20.40 12.18
N SER A 258 -12.58 -21.51 12.55
CA SER A 258 -14.05 -21.60 12.60
C SER A 258 -14.67 -20.74 13.71
N THR A 259 -13.86 -20.34 14.70
CA THR A 259 -14.29 -19.51 15.86
C THR A 259 -14.13 -18.01 15.62
N ALA A 260 -13.89 -17.59 14.38
CA ALA A 260 -13.56 -16.22 14.06
C ALA A 260 -14.64 -15.20 14.45
N GLN A 261 -14.19 -14.07 15.00
CA GLN A 261 -15.06 -12.96 15.36
C GLN A 261 -15.70 -12.30 14.13
N GLY A 262 -16.93 -11.81 14.32
CA GLY A 262 -17.75 -11.24 13.25
C GLY A 262 -18.45 -12.30 12.41
N ASN A 263 -19.44 -11.94 11.61
CA ASN A 263 -20.18 -12.87 10.74
C ASN A 263 -20.19 -12.41 9.28
N SER A 264 -19.96 -11.13 9.01
CA SER A 264 -20.02 -10.59 7.67
C SER A 264 -18.81 -10.95 6.82
N CYS A 265 -19.10 -11.35 5.58
CA CYS A 265 -18.11 -11.56 4.52
C CYS A 265 -18.18 -10.50 3.42
N THR A 266 -18.64 -9.30 3.76
CA THR A 266 -18.59 -8.13 2.87
C THR A 266 -17.74 -7.03 3.50
N ALA A 267 -17.08 -6.21 2.68
CA ALA A 267 -16.21 -5.15 3.18
C ALA A 267 -16.94 -4.16 4.11
N PHE A 268 -18.16 -3.77 3.74
CA PHE A 268 -18.99 -2.90 4.56
C PHE A 268 -19.49 -3.58 5.83
N GLY A 269 -19.93 -4.83 5.76
CA GLY A 269 -20.41 -5.52 6.96
C GLY A 269 -19.28 -5.81 7.95
N ILE A 270 -18.05 -6.08 7.49
CA ILE A 270 -16.85 -6.16 8.36
C ILE A 270 -16.61 -4.82 9.05
N LEU A 271 -16.63 -3.69 8.33
CA LEU A 271 -16.48 -2.36 8.93
C LEU A 271 -17.60 -2.09 9.94
N LYS A 272 -18.85 -2.36 9.59
CA LYS A 272 -20.03 -2.16 10.43
C LYS A 272 -19.94 -2.95 11.73
N GLU A 273 -19.58 -4.23 11.67
CA GLU A 273 -19.37 -5.06 12.85
C GLU A 273 -18.22 -4.55 13.71
N ALA A 274 -17.09 -4.16 13.10
CA ALA A 274 -15.94 -3.62 13.82
C ALA A 274 -16.28 -2.32 14.57
N LEU A 275 -17.08 -1.44 13.95
CA LEU A 275 -17.60 -0.23 14.57
C LEU A 275 -18.52 -0.57 15.76
N ALA A 276 -19.44 -1.53 15.59
CA ALA A 276 -20.37 -1.95 16.62
C ALA A 276 -19.68 -2.60 17.84
N THR A 277 -18.54 -3.27 17.64
CA THR A 277 -17.75 -3.87 18.73
C THR A 277 -16.64 -2.97 19.26
N HIS A 278 -16.48 -1.76 18.71
CA HIS A 278 -15.38 -0.83 19.03
C HIS A 278 -13.98 -1.45 18.93
N ASP A 279 -13.79 -2.42 18.03
CA ASP A 279 -12.50 -3.08 17.82
C ASP A 279 -11.60 -2.20 16.96
N GLN A 280 -10.71 -1.43 17.60
CA GLN A 280 -9.87 -0.44 16.91
C GLN A 280 -8.96 -1.05 15.83
N GLN A 281 -8.49 -2.29 16.03
CA GLN A 281 -7.63 -2.96 15.06
C GLN A 281 -8.45 -3.36 13.82
N ARG A 282 -9.63 -3.95 14.02
CA ARG A 282 -10.54 -4.29 12.91
C ARG A 282 -11.08 -3.05 12.21
N ILE A 283 -11.39 -1.98 12.93
CA ILE A 283 -11.81 -0.69 12.37
C ILE A 283 -10.71 -0.15 11.47
N SER A 284 -9.46 -0.08 11.95
CA SER A 284 -8.34 0.43 11.16
C SER A 284 -8.08 -0.43 9.92
N ASN A 285 -8.10 -1.76 10.04
CA ASN A 285 -7.94 -2.67 8.89
C ASN A 285 -9.06 -2.45 7.87
N ALA A 286 -10.32 -2.52 8.30
CA ALA A 286 -11.46 -2.38 7.40
C ALA A 286 -11.45 -1.00 6.71
N ALA A 287 -11.28 0.09 7.47
CA ALA A 287 -11.27 1.44 6.91
C ALA A 287 -10.13 1.68 5.90
N CYS A 288 -8.93 1.14 6.16
CA CYS A 288 -7.79 1.30 5.26
C CYS A 288 -7.89 0.47 3.97
N HIS A 289 -8.68 -0.60 3.95
CA HIS A 289 -8.72 -1.55 2.84
C HIS A 289 -10.06 -1.59 2.08
N ILE A 290 -11.07 -0.86 2.54
CA ILE A 290 -12.44 -0.91 2.00
C ILE A 290 -12.55 -0.59 0.50
N MET A 291 -11.87 0.45 0.02
CA MET A 291 -11.89 0.82 -1.41
C MET A 291 -11.26 -0.26 -2.30
N GLY A 292 -10.26 -0.99 -1.80
CA GLY A 292 -9.62 -2.07 -2.55
C GLY A 292 -10.46 -3.35 -2.62
N ALA A 293 -11.52 -3.43 -1.79
CA ALA A 293 -12.38 -4.60 -1.71
C ALA A 293 -13.58 -4.53 -2.65
N GLU A 294 -14.13 -3.33 -2.84
CA GLU A 294 -15.29 -3.08 -3.72
C GLU A 294 -15.06 -3.54 -5.17
N TYR A 295 -13.83 -3.43 -5.67
CA TYR A 295 -13.46 -3.85 -7.02
C TYR A 295 -13.20 -5.36 -7.17
N ALA A 296 -13.15 -6.10 -6.06
CA ALA A 296 -12.82 -7.52 -6.08
C ALA A 296 -14.00 -8.40 -6.48
N ASP A 297 -15.22 -8.03 -6.08
CA ASP A 297 -16.42 -8.85 -6.23
C ASP A 297 -17.67 -7.96 -6.42
N ARG A 298 -18.55 -8.33 -7.35
CA ARG A 298 -19.83 -7.63 -7.58
C ARG A 298 -20.79 -7.75 -6.39
N GLU A 299 -20.54 -8.70 -5.49
CA GLU A 299 -21.28 -8.87 -4.24
C GLU A 299 -20.61 -8.18 -3.05
N SER A 300 -19.42 -7.60 -3.23
CA SER A 300 -18.80 -6.74 -2.24
C SER A 300 -19.43 -5.34 -2.29
N GLY A 301 -19.73 -4.76 -1.13
CA GLY A 301 -20.26 -3.40 -1.06
C GLY A 301 -21.79 -3.28 -1.17
N LEU A 302 -22.52 -4.34 -0.83
CA LEU A 302 -23.98 -4.30 -0.83
C LEU A 302 -24.52 -3.19 0.12
N PRO A 303 -25.39 -2.28 -0.36
CA PRO A 303 -25.91 -1.15 0.44
C PRO A 303 -26.53 -1.55 1.77
N GLN A 304 -27.13 -2.74 1.86
CA GLN A 304 -27.73 -3.23 3.11
C GLN A 304 -26.69 -3.50 4.22
N ASP A 305 -25.44 -3.76 3.84
CA ASP A 305 -24.34 -4.04 4.77
C ASP A 305 -23.56 -2.77 5.13
N ALA A 306 -23.83 -1.65 4.46
CA ALA A 306 -23.20 -0.36 4.74
C ALA A 306 -23.43 0.06 6.20
N PRO A 307 -22.39 0.58 6.89
CA PRO A 307 -22.59 1.37 8.09
C PRO A 307 -23.54 2.54 7.81
N THR A 308 -24.36 2.90 8.78
CA THR A 308 -25.25 4.06 8.75
C THR A 308 -24.45 5.36 8.78
N ALA A 309 -25.09 6.47 8.39
CA ALA A 309 -24.48 7.79 8.48
C ALA A 309 -24.04 8.11 9.92
N THR A 310 -24.87 7.78 10.91
CA THR A 310 -24.54 7.99 12.33
C THR A 310 -23.30 7.21 12.75
N GLU A 311 -23.21 5.91 12.44
CA GLU A 311 -22.04 5.09 12.75
C GLU A 311 -20.76 5.65 12.12
N MET A 312 -20.83 6.15 10.87
CA MET A 312 -19.69 6.76 10.20
C MET A 312 -19.30 8.14 10.77
N LEU A 313 -20.28 8.92 11.22
CA LEU A 313 -20.01 10.19 11.89
C LEU A 313 -19.34 9.97 13.25
N ASP A 314 -19.82 8.99 14.02
CA ASP A 314 -19.23 8.60 15.30
C ASP A 314 -17.82 8.04 15.10
N PHE A 315 -17.61 7.21 14.07
CA PHE A 315 -16.28 6.76 13.66
C PHE A 315 -15.36 7.94 13.36
N ALA A 316 -15.80 8.90 12.54
CA ALA A 316 -14.99 10.05 12.18
C ALA A 316 -14.63 10.94 13.38
N GLN A 317 -15.45 10.95 14.43
CA GLN A 317 -15.18 11.68 15.68
C GLN A 317 -14.22 10.92 16.61
N ASN A 318 -14.28 9.59 16.61
CA ASN A 318 -13.58 8.72 17.58
C ASN A 318 -12.42 7.92 16.97
N SER A 319 -11.94 8.29 15.77
CA SER A 319 -10.94 7.55 14.99
C SER A 319 -9.49 7.78 15.41
N GLY A 320 -9.21 8.13 16.67
CA GLY A 320 -7.88 8.53 17.13
C GLY A 320 -6.74 7.52 16.88
N ALA A 321 -7.07 6.23 16.74
CA ALA A 321 -6.12 5.16 16.40
C ALA A 321 -6.04 4.82 14.90
N THR A 322 -6.96 5.33 14.07
CA THR A 322 -7.02 5.04 12.63
C THR A 322 -6.38 6.19 11.83
N PRO A 323 -5.50 5.92 10.86
CA PRO A 323 -4.93 6.97 10.02
C PRO A 323 -6.03 7.80 9.33
N ARG A 324 -5.91 9.13 9.37
CA ARG A 324 -6.90 10.05 8.78
C ARG A 324 -7.26 9.72 7.33
N ALA A 325 -6.27 9.39 6.50
CA ALA A 325 -6.50 9.01 5.12
C ALA A 325 -7.43 7.79 5.00
N CYS A 326 -7.31 6.80 5.89
CA CYS A 326 -8.20 5.64 5.93
C CYS A 326 -9.62 6.03 6.38
N VAL A 327 -9.75 6.96 7.32
CA VAL A 327 -11.06 7.49 7.75
C VAL A 327 -11.78 8.14 6.56
N LEU A 328 -11.11 9.04 5.85
CA LEU A 328 -11.66 9.73 4.69
C LEU A 328 -12.02 8.75 3.56
N THR A 329 -11.11 7.82 3.25
CA THR A 329 -11.32 6.71 2.29
C THR A 329 -12.59 5.91 2.64
N ALA A 330 -12.76 5.51 3.90
CA ALA A 330 -13.93 4.75 4.33
C ALA A 330 -15.22 5.57 4.29
N MET A 331 -15.18 6.84 4.71
CA MET A 331 -16.33 7.73 4.60
C MET A 331 -16.77 7.92 3.15
N THR A 332 -15.82 8.13 2.23
CA THR A 332 -16.08 8.24 0.79
C THR A 332 -16.69 6.95 0.24
N ALA A 333 -16.11 5.78 0.55
CA ALA A 333 -16.61 4.49 0.06
C ALA A 333 -18.02 4.16 0.58
N VAL A 334 -18.30 4.44 1.86
CA VAL A 334 -19.64 4.26 2.43
C VAL A 334 -20.63 5.26 1.83
N LEU A 335 -20.22 6.52 1.62
CA LEU A 335 -21.05 7.55 1.00
C LEU A 335 -21.52 7.17 -0.42
N THR A 336 -20.69 6.46 -1.19
CA THR A 336 -21.06 6.00 -2.55
C THR A 336 -22.08 4.87 -2.57
N HIS A 337 -22.21 4.11 -1.48
CA HIS A 337 -23.07 2.93 -1.42
C HIS A 337 -24.30 3.11 -0.51
N MET A 338 -24.35 4.19 0.26
CA MET A 338 -25.44 4.44 1.20
C MET A 338 -26.77 4.77 0.48
N PRO A 339 -27.87 4.06 0.77
CA PRO A 339 -29.15 4.24 0.08
C PRO A 339 -29.98 5.46 0.51
N GLU A 340 -29.48 6.29 1.44
CA GLU A 340 -30.03 7.55 2.04
C GLU A 340 -30.34 7.45 3.55
N PRO A 341 -30.25 8.57 4.33
CA PRO A 341 -29.79 9.91 3.96
C PRO A 341 -28.26 10.07 4.07
N ALA A 342 -27.62 10.35 2.93
CA ALA A 342 -26.17 10.48 2.76
C ALA A 342 -25.62 11.89 3.09
N GLU A 343 -26.51 12.88 3.22
CA GLU A 343 -26.12 14.30 3.34
C GLU A 343 -25.29 14.64 4.58
N PRO A 344 -25.63 14.16 5.81
CA PRO A 344 -24.84 14.46 6.99
C PRO A 344 -23.40 13.94 6.87
N LEU A 345 -23.24 12.76 6.27
CA LEU A 345 -21.94 12.14 6.03
C LEU A 345 -21.14 12.95 5.00
N GLY A 346 -21.75 13.31 3.87
CA GLY A 346 -21.13 14.15 2.84
C GLY A 346 -20.66 15.49 3.42
N ARG A 347 -21.53 16.18 4.17
CA ARG A 347 -21.20 17.46 4.80
C ARG A 347 -20.05 17.31 5.79
N ARG A 348 -20.02 16.26 6.62
CA ARG A 348 -18.93 16.04 7.57
C ARG A 348 -17.61 15.77 6.85
N LEU A 349 -17.62 14.93 5.82
CA LEU A 349 -16.46 14.66 4.98
C LEU A 349 -15.91 15.96 4.38
N GLY A 350 -16.80 16.79 3.81
CA GLY A 350 -16.48 18.12 3.30
C GLY A 350 -15.89 19.07 4.33
N GLN A 351 -16.43 19.09 5.55
CA GLN A 351 -15.91 19.90 6.65
C GLN A 351 -14.52 19.46 7.09
N MET A 352 -14.29 18.15 7.18
CA MET A 352 -12.98 17.60 7.56
C MET A 352 -11.92 18.02 6.55
N ILE A 353 -12.17 17.85 5.26
CA ILE A 353 -11.24 18.22 4.19
C ILE A 353 -11.10 19.76 4.09
N GLY A 354 -12.23 20.49 4.16
CA GLY A 354 -12.28 21.95 4.08
C GLY A 354 -11.47 22.64 5.18
N ALA A 355 -11.42 22.08 6.39
CA ALA A 355 -10.60 22.60 7.47
C ALA A 355 -9.09 22.56 7.13
N ASP A 356 -8.62 21.48 6.48
CA ASP A 356 -7.22 21.36 6.07
C ASP A 356 -6.91 22.23 4.84
N LEU A 357 -7.87 22.43 3.93
CA LEU A 357 -7.73 23.38 2.82
C LEU A 357 -7.61 24.83 3.28
N ALA A 358 -8.18 25.17 4.45
CA ALA A 358 -8.06 26.49 5.05
C ALA A 358 -6.75 26.70 5.84
N SER A 359 -5.92 25.66 5.95
CA SER A 359 -4.63 25.69 6.65
C SER A 359 -3.63 26.63 5.96
N THR A 360 -2.71 27.21 6.73
CA THR A 360 -1.54 27.93 6.21
C THR A 360 -0.37 26.99 5.88
N ASP A 361 -0.48 25.72 6.24
CA ASP A 361 0.51 24.68 5.94
C ASP A 361 0.28 24.10 4.55
N ALA A 362 1.18 24.40 3.61
CA ALA A 362 1.08 23.94 2.22
C ALA A 362 1.06 22.41 2.08
N ALA A 363 1.72 21.66 2.96
CA ALA A 363 1.70 20.20 2.91
C ALA A 363 0.30 19.67 3.27
N LYS A 364 -0.37 20.27 4.26
CA LYS A 364 -1.76 19.94 4.61
C LYS A 364 -2.74 20.31 3.50
N VAL A 365 -2.59 21.50 2.92
CA VAL A 365 -3.44 21.92 1.78
C VAL A 365 -3.28 20.97 0.60
N ASN A 366 -2.05 20.58 0.27
CA ASN A 366 -1.78 19.62 -0.82
C ASN A 366 -2.40 18.24 -0.56
N ALA A 367 -2.26 17.72 0.66
CA ALA A 367 -2.87 16.44 1.04
C ALA A 367 -4.40 16.51 0.94
N ALA A 368 -5.01 17.57 1.46
CA ALA A 368 -6.45 17.76 1.44
C ALA A 368 -7.02 17.92 0.01
N LEU A 369 -6.30 18.61 -0.89
CA LEU A 369 -6.68 18.68 -2.30
C LEU A 369 -6.65 17.29 -2.96
N LEU A 370 -5.61 16.50 -2.70
CA LEU A 370 -5.51 15.14 -3.22
C LEU A 370 -6.67 14.27 -2.72
N GLU A 371 -6.93 14.29 -1.41
CA GLU A 371 -8.04 13.56 -0.78
C GLU A 371 -9.41 13.99 -1.33
N LEU A 372 -9.61 15.28 -1.57
CA LEU A 372 -10.84 15.80 -2.15
C LEU A 372 -11.05 15.33 -3.58
N THR A 373 -10.03 15.48 -4.43
CA THR A 373 -10.08 15.04 -5.82
C THR A 373 -10.32 13.54 -5.93
N GLN A 374 -9.64 12.74 -5.10
CA GLN A 374 -9.86 11.29 -5.04
C GLN A 374 -11.29 10.98 -4.61
N SER A 375 -11.83 11.69 -3.61
CA SER A 375 -13.20 11.47 -3.13
C SER A 375 -14.25 11.82 -4.17
N VAL A 376 -14.13 12.97 -4.84
CA VAL A 376 -15.03 13.36 -5.94
C VAL A 376 -14.95 12.36 -7.09
N GLY A 377 -13.73 11.98 -7.49
CA GLY A 377 -13.52 11.00 -8.56
C GLY A 377 -14.12 9.64 -8.22
N TYR A 378 -13.97 9.18 -6.98
CA TYR A 378 -14.56 7.94 -6.51
C TYR A 378 -16.09 7.98 -6.52
N ILE A 379 -16.69 9.09 -6.05
CA ILE A 379 -18.15 9.27 -6.08
C ILE A 379 -18.66 9.26 -7.53
N SER A 380 -17.93 9.88 -8.46
CA SER A 380 -18.29 9.86 -9.88
C SER A 380 -18.17 8.48 -10.55
N MET A 381 -17.22 7.65 -10.13
CA MET A 381 -17.05 6.31 -10.72
C MET A 381 -17.99 5.25 -10.14
N ASN A 382 -18.27 5.32 -8.83
CA ASN A 382 -18.94 4.26 -8.09
C ASN A 382 -20.25 4.71 -7.42
N GLY A 383 -20.82 5.86 -7.81
CA GLY A 383 -22.12 6.30 -7.32
C GLY A 383 -23.18 5.26 -7.68
N TRP A 384 -23.41 4.30 -6.77
CA TRP A 384 -24.32 3.19 -6.96
C TRP A 384 -25.72 3.74 -7.30
N GLN A 385 -26.12 3.52 -8.56
CA GLN A 385 -27.20 4.16 -9.31
C GLN A 385 -27.05 5.69 -9.46
N GLU A 386 -26.70 6.13 -10.68
CA GLU A 386 -26.49 7.53 -11.17
C GLU A 386 -27.42 8.63 -10.62
N LYS A 387 -28.55 8.26 -10.01
CA LYS A 387 -29.61 9.16 -9.54
C LYS A 387 -29.14 10.22 -8.53
N ASN A 388 -28.10 9.94 -7.74
CA ASN A 388 -27.70 10.81 -6.61
C ASN A 388 -26.23 11.26 -6.62
N GLU A 389 -25.45 10.99 -7.67
CA GLU A 389 -24.03 11.37 -7.74
C GLU A 389 -23.82 12.87 -7.51
N ALA A 390 -24.52 13.70 -8.29
CA ALA A 390 -24.38 15.16 -8.24
C ALA A 390 -24.75 15.73 -6.86
N GLN A 391 -25.76 15.17 -6.19
CA GLN A 391 -26.17 15.61 -4.86
C GLN A 391 -25.11 15.25 -3.80
N ARG A 392 -24.51 14.06 -3.88
CA ARG A 392 -23.44 13.64 -2.95
C ARG A 392 -22.18 14.49 -3.11
N ILE A 393 -21.75 14.71 -4.36
CA ILE A 393 -20.61 15.58 -4.67
C ILE A 393 -20.87 17.00 -4.18
N ARG A 394 -22.06 17.56 -4.45
CA ARG A 394 -22.46 18.88 -3.99
C ARG A 394 -22.41 19.00 -2.47
N THR A 395 -23.04 18.07 -1.76
CA THR A 395 -23.11 18.09 -0.29
C THR A 395 -21.73 17.95 0.35
N MET A 396 -20.83 17.18 -0.28
CA MET A 396 -19.45 17.07 0.16
C MET A 396 -18.63 18.33 -0.14
N LEU A 397 -18.84 18.99 -1.28
CA LEU A 397 -18.06 20.17 -1.65
C LEU A 397 -18.52 21.46 -0.96
N GLU A 398 -19.80 21.57 -0.62
CA GLU A 398 -20.40 22.78 -0.01
C GLU A 398 -19.55 23.36 1.16
N PRO A 399 -19.08 22.56 2.13
CA PRO A 399 -18.30 23.09 3.26
C PRO A 399 -16.85 23.43 2.89
N ALA A 400 -16.29 22.80 1.86
CA ALA A 400 -14.92 23.03 1.38
C ALA A 400 -14.82 24.22 0.42
N LEU A 401 -15.94 24.62 -0.18
CA LEU A 401 -16.03 25.63 -1.23
C LEU A 401 -15.41 27.00 -0.87
N PRO A 402 -15.58 27.58 0.34
CA PRO A 402 -14.91 28.84 0.68
C PRO A 402 -13.38 28.74 0.58
N ALA A 403 -12.80 27.61 1.03
CA ALA A 403 -11.37 27.39 0.99
C ALA A 403 -10.88 27.17 -0.46
N LEU A 404 -11.63 26.41 -1.27
CA LEU A 404 -11.32 26.19 -2.69
C LEU A 404 -11.27 27.49 -3.48
N VAL A 405 -12.29 28.36 -3.30
CA VAL A 405 -12.32 29.67 -3.95
C VAL A 405 -11.13 30.52 -3.50
N LYS A 406 -10.84 30.58 -2.19
CA LYS A 406 -9.68 31.31 -1.67
C LYS A 406 -8.35 30.82 -2.27
N LEU A 407 -8.17 29.50 -2.40
CA LEU A 407 -6.98 28.91 -3.01
C LEU A 407 -6.86 29.29 -4.50
N LEU A 408 -7.98 29.26 -5.24
CA LEU A 408 -8.01 29.67 -6.65
C LEU A 408 -7.64 31.15 -6.79
N LEU A 409 -8.21 32.02 -5.96
CA LEU A 409 -7.92 33.46 -5.95
C LEU A 409 -6.45 33.76 -5.58
N ALA A 410 -5.83 32.88 -4.78
CA ALA A 410 -4.42 32.97 -4.43
C ALA A 410 -3.48 32.40 -5.51
N GLY A 411 -4.00 31.87 -6.62
CA GLY A 411 -3.19 31.25 -7.68
C GLY A 411 -2.59 29.91 -7.29
N TYR A 412 -3.21 29.20 -6.35
CA TYR A 412 -2.74 27.88 -5.93
C TYR A 412 -2.95 26.86 -7.05
N ALA A 413 -1.91 26.08 -7.35
CA ALA A 413 -2.00 24.98 -8.31
C ALA A 413 -2.19 23.64 -7.58
N VAL A 414 -3.12 22.81 -8.07
CA VAL A 414 -3.30 21.44 -7.55
C VAL A 414 -2.05 20.62 -7.88
N PRO A 415 -1.45 19.91 -6.91
CA PRO A 415 -0.34 19.00 -7.17
C PRO A 415 -0.72 17.98 -8.23
N ARG A 416 0.03 17.92 -9.33
CA ARG A 416 -0.13 16.87 -10.32
C ARG A 416 0.56 15.61 -9.81
N THR A 417 -0.20 14.73 -9.16
CA THR A 417 0.23 13.36 -8.92
C THR A 417 -0.07 12.53 -10.16
N ALA A 418 0.87 11.70 -10.60
CA ALA A 418 0.57 10.69 -11.62
C ALA A 418 -0.59 9.83 -11.11
N SER A 419 -1.57 9.53 -11.97
CA SER A 419 -2.64 8.59 -11.67
C SER A 419 -2.01 7.26 -11.23
N SER A 420 -2.29 6.83 -10.00
CA SER A 420 -1.87 5.53 -9.50
C SER A 420 -2.92 4.47 -9.91
N PRO A 421 -2.53 3.22 -10.20
CA PRO A 421 -3.50 2.13 -10.39
C PRO A 421 -4.48 1.99 -9.22
N ALA A 422 -4.07 2.36 -8.00
CA ALA A 422 -4.93 2.35 -6.81
C ALA A 422 -5.95 3.51 -6.77
N HIS A 423 -5.71 4.58 -7.54
CA HIS A 423 -6.56 5.77 -7.61
C HIS A 423 -6.64 6.26 -9.06
N PRO A 424 -7.47 5.63 -9.91
CA PRO A 424 -7.56 5.94 -11.33
C PRO A 424 -8.28 7.27 -11.62
N ALA A 425 -8.81 7.95 -10.59
CA ALA A 425 -9.49 9.22 -10.76
C ALA A 425 -8.54 10.28 -11.34
N PRO A 426 -8.91 10.97 -12.43
CA PRO A 426 -8.11 12.05 -12.98
C PRO A 426 -7.95 13.16 -11.95
N ALA A 427 -6.75 13.75 -11.89
CA ALA A 427 -6.51 14.93 -11.07
C ALA A 427 -7.43 16.07 -11.54
N MET A 428 -8.27 16.59 -10.64
CA MET A 428 -9.18 17.69 -10.93
C MET A 428 -8.52 19.02 -10.56
N SER A 429 -8.67 20.01 -11.44
CA SER A 429 -8.34 21.40 -11.18
C SER A 429 -9.24 22.00 -10.08
N LEU A 430 -8.81 23.14 -9.52
CA LEU A 430 -9.66 23.90 -8.59
C LEU A 430 -10.95 24.35 -9.28
N ALA A 431 -10.86 24.76 -10.55
CA ALA A 431 -12.02 25.12 -11.35
C ALA A 431 -13.05 23.98 -11.47
N GLU A 432 -12.59 22.75 -11.75
CA GLU A 432 -13.47 21.58 -11.84
C GLU A 432 -14.13 21.23 -10.51
N LEU A 433 -13.38 21.28 -9.41
CA LEU A 433 -13.93 21.07 -8.07
C LEU A 433 -15.00 22.11 -7.72
N ILE A 434 -14.74 23.39 -7.99
CA ILE A 434 -15.72 24.48 -7.79
C ILE A 434 -16.94 24.28 -8.69
N GLY A 435 -16.73 23.92 -9.96
CA GLY A 435 -17.79 23.62 -10.92
C GLY A 435 -18.73 22.50 -10.46
N ARG A 436 -18.15 21.43 -9.88
CA ARG A 436 -18.91 20.27 -9.37
C ARG A 436 -19.74 20.58 -8.11
N ALA A 437 -19.47 21.68 -7.41
CA ALA A 437 -20.34 22.15 -6.33
C ALA A 437 -21.68 22.74 -6.86
N GLY A 438 -21.81 22.97 -8.16
CA GLY A 438 -23.07 23.36 -8.80
C GLY A 438 -23.62 24.68 -8.27
N ASP A 439 -24.90 24.71 -7.89
CA ASP A 439 -25.58 25.94 -7.47
C ASP A 439 -24.96 26.59 -6.23
N GLU A 440 -24.35 25.80 -5.34
CA GLU A 440 -23.68 26.29 -4.13
C GLU A 440 -22.49 27.21 -4.43
N ALA A 441 -21.87 27.05 -5.62
CA ALA A 441 -20.77 27.89 -6.10
C ALA A 441 -21.22 29.24 -6.62
N ARG A 442 -22.50 29.43 -6.97
CA ARG A 442 -22.99 30.68 -7.59
C ARG A 442 -22.82 31.91 -6.70
N ARG A 443 -22.80 31.74 -5.38
CA ARG A 443 -22.55 32.84 -4.43
C ARG A 443 -21.15 33.45 -4.57
N TYR A 444 -20.21 32.76 -5.22
CA TYR A 444 -18.84 33.23 -5.44
C TYR A 444 -18.60 33.81 -6.85
N ILE A 445 -19.64 33.97 -7.66
CA ILE A 445 -19.54 34.57 -9.00
C ILE A 445 -18.87 35.96 -8.97
N PRO A 446 -19.20 36.88 -8.04
CA PRO A 446 -18.56 38.19 -7.99
C PRO A 446 -17.04 38.12 -7.82
N GLU A 447 -16.55 37.27 -6.90
CA GLU A 447 -15.13 37.09 -6.61
C GLU A 447 -14.40 36.44 -7.78
N LEU A 448 -15.02 35.44 -8.43
CA LEU A 448 -14.45 34.77 -9.59
C LEU A 448 -14.40 35.68 -10.82
N LEU A 449 -15.40 36.55 -11.03
CA LEU A 449 -15.36 37.55 -12.10
C LEU A 449 -14.23 38.55 -11.91
N ALA A 450 -14.07 39.08 -10.69
CA ALA A 450 -12.97 39.98 -10.37
C ALA A 450 -11.60 39.34 -10.61
N ALA A 451 -11.45 38.04 -10.31
CA ALA A 451 -10.21 37.30 -10.58
C ALA A 451 -10.00 37.00 -12.07
N ALA A 452 -11.07 36.75 -12.82
CA ALA A 452 -11.00 36.51 -14.27
C ALA A 452 -10.65 37.78 -15.07
N GLU A 453 -11.01 38.95 -14.56
CA GLU A 453 -10.68 40.26 -15.13
C GLU A 453 -9.22 40.70 -14.84
N SER A 454 -8.54 40.04 -13.91
CA SER A 454 -7.15 40.32 -13.57
C SER A 454 -6.17 39.73 -14.60
N PRO A 455 -5.06 40.40 -14.96
CA PRO A 455 -4.04 39.88 -15.89
C PRO A 455 -3.18 38.72 -15.34
N ALA A 456 -3.52 38.16 -14.17
CA ALA A 456 -2.73 37.15 -13.48
C ALA A 456 -3.00 35.71 -13.98
N ALA A 457 -2.12 34.77 -13.63
CA ALA A 457 -2.27 33.32 -13.87
C ALA A 457 -3.56 32.71 -13.28
N THR A 458 -4.22 33.41 -12.36
CA THR A 458 -5.54 33.06 -11.79
C THR A 458 -6.70 33.23 -12.76
N SER A 459 -6.52 34.01 -13.84
CA SER A 459 -7.58 34.37 -14.78
C SER A 459 -8.16 33.17 -15.53
N SER A 460 -7.33 32.21 -15.94
CA SER A 460 -7.78 31.04 -16.69
C SER A 460 -8.57 30.06 -15.84
N GLU A 461 -8.13 29.81 -14.60
CA GLU A 461 -8.84 28.94 -13.65
C GLU A 461 -10.15 29.58 -13.18
N ALA A 462 -10.14 30.90 -12.89
CA ALA A 462 -11.36 31.62 -12.53
C ALA A 462 -12.39 31.59 -13.67
N LEU A 463 -11.95 31.81 -14.91
CA LEU A 463 -12.81 31.72 -16.09
C LEU A 463 -13.33 30.29 -16.32
N ALA A 464 -12.49 29.28 -16.11
CA ALA A 464 -12.91 27.87 -16.21
C ALA A 464 -13.99 27.55 -15.16
N ALA A 465 -13.81 27.97 -13.91
CA ALA A 465 -14.81 27.81 -12.85
C ALA A 465 -16.13 28.50 -13.21
N LEU A 466 -16.08 29.76 -13.65
CA LEU A 466 -17.25 30.53 -14.11
C LEU A 466 -17.98 29.86 -15.28
N SER A 467 -17.22 29.27 -16.21
CA SER A 467 -17.78 28.56 -17.37
C SER A 467 -18.56 27.31 -16.96
N LEU A 468 -18.21 26.69 -15.83
CA LEU A 468 -18.91 25.52 -15.29
C LEU A 468 -20.15 25.92 -14.48
N ILE A 469 -20.09 26.99 -13.69
CA ILE A 469 -21.17 27.35 -12.75
C ILE A 469 -22.20 28.33 -13.32
N ALA A 470 -21.82 29.14 -14.33
CA ALA A 470 -22.63 30.20 -14.92
C ALA A 470 -22.35 30.42 -16.42
N PRO A 471 -22.45 29.37 -17.27
CA PRO A 471 -22.13 29.46 -18.70
C PRO A 471 -22.97 30.48 -19.49
N ASN A 472 -24.15 30.83 -18.96
CA ASN A 472 -25.10 31.76 -19.59
C ASN A 472 -25.01 33.19 -19.04
N ASP A 473 -24.11 33.50 -18.09
CA ASP A 473 -23.90 34.87 -17.62
C ASP A 473 -23.23 35.70 -18.73
N ALA A 474 -23.83 36.83 -19.09
CA ALA A 474 -23.36 37.68 -20.17
C ALA A 474 -21.92 38.18 -19.96
N ARG A 475 -21.50 38.39 -18.71
CA ARG A 475 -20.15 38.81 -18.35
C ARG A 475 -19.14 37.69 -18.60
N VAL A 476 -19.50 36.46 -18.24
CA VAL A 476 -18.67 35.27 -18.50
C VAL A 476 -18.48 35.08 -20.01
N GLN A 477 -19.55 35.21 -20.80
CA GLN A 477 -19.46 35.13 -22.26
C GLN A 477 -18.58 36.24 -22.87
N ALA A 478 -18.64 37.46 -22.32
CA ALA A 478 -17.78 38.56 -22.76
C ALA A 478 -16.29 38.29 -22.45
N LEU A 479 -15.99 37.79 -21.26
CA LEU A 479 -14.62 37.40 -20.87
C LEU A 479 -14.07 36.28 -21.75
N GLN A 480 -14.87 35.23 -22.01
CA GLN A 480 -14.50 34.13 -22.90
C GLN A 480 -14.14 34.63 -24.32
N ARG A 481 -14.90 35.58 -24.87
CA ARG A 481 -14.62 36.16 -26.20
C ARG A 481 -13.35 37.00 -26.24
N THR A 482 -12.96 37.59 -25.11
CA THR A 482 -11.80 38.47 -24.99
C THR A 482 -10.49 37.68 -24.79
N ILE A 483 -10.57 36.48 -24.21
CA ILE A 483 -9.40 35.62 -23.93
C ILE A 483 -9.12 34.60 -25.06
N LYS A 484 -10.15 34.09 -25.76
CA LYS A 484 -10.00 33.21 -26.93
C LYS A 484 -9.07 33.73 -28.08
N PRO A 485 -8.90 35.05 -28.31
CA PRO A 485 -8.00 35.57 -29.33
C PRO A 485 -6.50 35.52 -28.97
N LEU A 486 -6.13 35.35 -27.68
CA LEU A 486 -4.74 35.50 -27.23
C LEU A 486 -3.91 34.19 -27.26
N THR A 487 -4.54 33.04 -27.41
CA THR A 487 -3.86 31.72 -27.39
C THR A 487 -3.52 31.15 -28.78
N LEU A 488 -3.83 31.86 -29.86
CA LEU A 488 -3.62 31.38 -31.24
C LEU A 488 -2.40 31.97 -31.97
N ASP A 489 -1.59 32.83 -31.33
CA ASP A 489 -0.62 33.67 -32.06
C ASP A 489 0.82 33.73 -31.51
N SER A 490 1.32 32.70 -30.80
CA SER A 490 2.75 32.74 -30.34
C SER A 490 3.60 31.47 -30.52
N THR A 491 3.15 30.47 -31.28
CA THR A 491 4.03 29.36 -31.67
C THR A 491 3.83 28.92 -33.12
N GLN A 492 4.20 29.77 -34.07
CA GLN A 492 4.80 29.33 -35.33
C GLN A 492 5.90 30.33 -35.74
N PRO A 493 7.13 29.89 -36.06
CA PRO A 493 8.12 30.72 -36.75
C PRO A 493 7.72 31.01 -38.19
#